data_AF-A0ABD4REC1-F1
#
_entry.id   AF-A0ABD4REC1-F1
#
_cell.length_a   1.000
_cell.length_b   1.000
_cell.length_c   1.000
_cell.angle_alpha   90.00
_cell.angle_beta   90.00
_cell.angle_gamma   90.00
#
_symmetry.space_group_name_H-M   'P 1'
#
loop_
_entity.id
_entity.type
_entity.pdbx_description
1 polymer ?
#
loop_
_entity_poly.entity_id
_entity_poly.type
_entity_poly.pdbx_seq_one_letter_code
_entity_poly.pdbx_strand_id
1 'polypeptide(L)'
;MGEREYDYIRGNTAINPRRDYGNPAKDKSVREKQKIKRQKNKHIQKVKNNRTKGILQLSAVIFILGVATISRNGQIYNMQHELTTLKGEIKKEISNGEAIRVDLLKYASLDKIRSSATGTLKMTAPDKNSTITVDISKNYFPNITDETNTQKESKNIFSKLMDALN
;
A
#
# COMPACT_ATOMS: atom_id res chain seq x y z
N MET A 1 -11.96 -87.03 57.15
CA MET A 1 -10.95 -87.39 56.11
C MET A 1 -11.60 -87.10 54.77
N GLY A 2 -11.05 -86.15 54.02
CA GLY A 2 -11.55 -85.71 52.71
C GLY A 2 -10.36 -85.15 51.94
N GLU A 3 -10.16 -85.62 50.73
CA GLU A 3 -8.86 -85.86 50.09
C GLU A 3 -8.08 -84.59 49.71
N ARG A 4 -6.74 -84.64 49.84
CA ARG A 4 -5.84 -83.62 49.31
C ARG A 4 -5.54 -84.00 47.85
N GLU A 5 -6.16 -83.31 46.91
CA GLU A 5 -5.79 -83.40 45.50
C GLU A 5 -4.40 -82.77 45.31
N TYR A 6 -3.43 -83.57 44.87
CA TYR A 6 -2.10 -83.10 44.50
C TYR A 6 -2.09 -82.73 43.02
N ASP A 7 -1.87 -81.44 42.74
CA ASP A 7 -1.80 -80.91 41.38
C ASP A 7 -0.38 -81.15 40.81
N TYR A 8 -0.19 -82.24 40.08
CA TYR A 8 1.10 -82.60 39.47
C TYR A 8 1.35 -81.77 38.20
N ILE A 9 1.86 -80.55 38.35
CA ILE A 9 2.30 -79.77 37.18
C ILE A 9 3.77 -80.06 36.88
N ARG A 10 4.02 -80.95 35.92
CA ARG A 10 5.31 -81.09 35.24
C ARG A 10 5.26 -80.30 33.92
N GLY A 11 5.80 -79.08 33.92
CA GLY A 11 5.88 -78.21 32.75
C GLY A 11 6.18 -76.75 33.10
N ASN A 12 6.46 -75.92 32.09
CA ASN A 12 6.70 -74.48 32.27
C ASN A 12 5.39 -73.73 32.60
N THR A 13 5.18 -73.39 33.87
CA THR A 13 4.02 -72.62 34.37
C THR A 13 4.07 -71.11 34.06
N ALA A 14 4.81 -70.69 33.04
CA ALA A 14 4.85 -69.29 32.61
C ALA A 14 3.49 -68.79 32.06
N ILE A 15 2.61 -69.69 31.62
CA ILE A 15 1.35 -69.36 30.92
C ILE A 15 0.13 -69.39 31.86
N ASN A 16 0.25 -69.85 33.11
CA ASN A 16 -0.88 -69.96 34.03
C ASN A 16 -0.78 -68.94 35.19
N PRO A 17 -1.07 -67.65 34.96
CA PRO A 17 -1.03 -66.64 36.02
C PRO A 17 -2.12 -66.93 37.05
N ARG A 18 -1.73 -67.08 38.32
CA ARG A 18 -2.67 -67.15 39.45
C ARG A 18 -3.44 -65.82 39.50
N ARG A 19 -4.77 -65.89 39.40
CA ARG A 19 -5.66 -64.74 39.61
C ARG A 19 -5.60 -64.35 41.09
N ASP A 20 -4.92 -63.24 41.39
CA ASP A 20 -4.95 -62.61 42.71
C ASP A 20 -6.33 -61.96 42.89
N TYR A 21 -7.19 -62.58 43.69
CA TYR A 21 -8.52 -62.04 43.98
C TYR A 21 -8.38 -60.83 44.91
N GLY A 22 -8.41 -59.64 44.28
CA GLY A 22 -8.85 -58.38 44.87
C GLY A 22 -8.34 -58.08 46.29
N ASN A 23 -7.05 -57.78 46.43
CA ASN A 23 -6.56 -57.22 47.69
C ASN A 23 -7.01 -55.74 47.82
N PRO A 24 -7.90 -55.39 48.75
CA PRO A 24 -8.44 -54.03 48.88
C PRO A 24 -7.34 -52.99 49.21
N ALA A 25 -6.20 -53.40 49.77
CA ALA A 25 -5.06 -52.52 50.00
C ALA A 25 -4.33 -52.14 48.68
N LYS A 26 -4.23 -53.07 47.72
CA LYS A 26 -3.64 -52.79 46.40
C LYS A 26 -4.50 -51.77 45.63
N ASP A 27 -5.82 -51.95 45.63
CA ASP A 27 -6.75 -51.03 44.95
C ASP A 27 -6.74 -49.61 45.54
N LYS A 28 -6.64 -49.47 46.87
CA LYS A 28 -6.47 -48.17 47.53
C LYS A 28 -5.18 -47.48 47.06
N SER A 29 -4.06 -48.20 47.02
CA SER A 29 -2.77 -47.65 46.57
C SER A 29 -2.79 -47.21 45.09
N VAL A 30 -3.50 -47.95 44.23
CA VAL A 30 -3.64 -47.60 42.81
C VAL A 30 -4.48 -46.34 42.65
N ARG A 31 -5.58 -46.22 43.39
CA ARG A 31 -6.42 -45.01 43.39
C ARG A 31 -5.67 -43.78 43.90
N GLU A 32 -4.85 -43.92 44.94
CA GLU A 32 -4.00 -42.84 45.44
C GLU A 32 -2.95 -42.42 44.42
N LYS A 33 -2.25 -43.38 43.79
CA LYS A 33 -1.30 -43.09 42.70
C LYS A 33 -1.98 -42.36 41.53
N GLN A 34 -3.20 -42.75 41.18
CA GLN A 34 -3.98 -42.06 40.14
C GLN A 34 -4.37 -40.63 40.57
N LYS A 35 -4.79 -40.42 41.83
CA LYS A 35 -5.07 -39.07 42.36
C LYS A 35 -3.84 -38.18 42.32
N ILE A 36 -2.68 -38.69 42.74
CA ILE A 36 -1.40 -37.95 42.70
C ILE A 36 -1.01 -37.59 41.25
N LYS A 37 -1.11 -38.54 40.31
CA LYS A 37 -0.87 -38.27 38.88
C LYS A 37 -1.81 -37.20 38.33
N ARG A 38 -3.10 -37.25 38.66
CA ARG A 38 -4.09 -36.23 38.24
C ARG A 38 -3.76 -34.86 38.82
N GLN A 39 -3.36 -34.78 40.08
CA GLN A 39 -2.96 -33.52 40.71
C GLN A 39 -1.69 -32.94 40.08
N LYS A 40 -0.67 -33.77 39.80
CA LYS A 40 0.53 -33.36 39.07
C LYS A 40 0.20 -32.81 37.68
N ASN A 41 -0.62 -33.51 36.91
CA ASN A 41 -1.02 -33.06 35.58
C ASN A 41 -1.81 -31.74 35.62
N LYS A 42 -2.71 -31.58 36.59
CA LYS A 42 -3.44 -30.32 36.82
C LYS A 42 -2.48 -29.17 37.15
N HIS A 43 -1.46 -29.41 37.97
CA HIS A 43 -0.47 -28.40 38.30
C HIS A 43 0.36 -27.98 37.08
N ILE A 44 0.85 -28.96 36.29
CA ILE A 44 1.61 -28.72 35.06
C ILE A 44 0.77 -27.92 34.05
N GLN A 45 -0.51 -28.28 33.86
CA GLN A 45 -1.41 -27.52 32.99
C GLN A 45 -1.65 -26.10 33.49
N LYS A 46 -1.83 -25.89 34.79
CA LYS A 46 -1.96 -24.53 35.36
C LYS A 46 -0.71 -23.69 35.10
N VAL A 47 0.48 -24.25 35.28
CA VAL A 47 1.75 -23.54 35.02
C VAL A 47 1.88 -23.21 33.52
N LYS A 48 1.56 -24.15 32.63
CA LYS A 48 1.58 -23.92 31.17
C LYS A 48 0.57 -22.84 30.74
N ASN A 49 -0.64 -22.88 31.30
CA ASN A 49 -1.67 -21.89 31.01
C ASN A 49 -1.30 -20.50 31.55
N ASN A 50 -0.65 -20.41 32.71
CA ASN A 50 -0.20 -19.12 33.23
C ASN A 50 0.93 -18.53 32.38
N ARG A 51 1.87 -19.35 31.90
CA ARG A 51 2.93 -18.91 30.98
C ARG A 51 2.38 -18.43 29.64
N THR A 52 1.47 -19.21 29.05
CA THR A 52 0.85 -18.85 27.77
C THR A 52 0.00 -17.58 27.89
N LYS A 53 -0.74 -17.38 28.98
CA LYS A 53 -1.47 -16.13 29.26
C LYS A 53 -0.55 -14.90 29.29
N GLY A 54 0.61 -14.99 29.94
CA GLY A 54 1.58 -13.90 29.98
C GLY A 54 2.14 -13.54 28.60
N ILE A 55 2.50 -14.55 27.79
CA ILE A 55 2.96 -14.36 26.41
C ILE A 55 1.85 -13.75 25.55
N LEU A 56 0.62 -14.23 25.71
CA LEU A 56 -0.54 -13.76 24.95
C LEU A 56 -0.88 -12.31 25.29
N GLN A 57 -0.81 -11.92 26.56
CA GLN A 57 -0.97 -10.53 27.00
C GLN A 57 0.13 -9.62 26.44
N LEU A 58 1.40 -10.04 26.47
CA LEU A 58 2.50 -9.27 25.89
C LEU A 58 2.33 -9.11 24.37
N SER A 59 1.96 -10.18 23.67
CA SER A 59 1.71 -10.15 22.23
C SER A 59 0.54 -9.22 21.86
N ALA A 60 -0.52 -9.18 22.68
CA ALA A 60 -1.65 -8.28 22.49
C ALA A 60 -1.24 -6.81 22.62
N VAL A 61 -0.38 -6.47 23.59
CA VAL A 61 0.14 -5.09 23.75
C VAL A 61 0.97 -4.67 22.53
N ILE A 62 1.87 -5.53 22.06
CA ILE A 62 2.69 -5.26 20.88
C ILE A 62 1.81 -5.11 19.63
N PHE A 63 0.78 -5.95 19.48
CA PHE A 63 -0.15 -5.88 18.36
C PHE A 63 -0.93 -4.56 18.35
N ILE A 64 -1.46 -4.12 19.50
CA ILE A 64 -2.17 -2.83 19.62
C ILE A 64 -1.24 -1.67 19.26
N LEU A 65 -0.01 -1.67 19.77
CA LEU A 65 1.00 -0.66 19.44
C LEU A 65 1.38 -0.66 17.96
N GLY A 66 1.50 -1.85 17.36
CA GLY A 66 1.76 -2.01 15.93
C GLY A 66 0.63 -1.44 15.07
N VAL A 67 -0.62 -1.79 15.37
CA VAL A 67 -1.80 -1.27 14.66
C VAL A 67 -1.92 0.25 14.83
N ALA A 68 -1.70 0.78 16.03
CA ALA A 68 -1.71 2.21 16.29
C ALA A 68 -0.65 2.96 15.46
N THR A 69 0.55 2.39 15.35
CA THR A 69 1.65 2.97 14.56
C THR A 69 1.33 2.99 13.06
N ILE A 70 0.79 1.89 12.53
CA ILE A 70 0.38 1.81 11.12
C ILE A 70 -0.74 2.81 10.83
N SER A 71 -1.75 2.91 11.71
CA SER A 71 -2.84 3.87 11.57
C SER A 71 -2.34 5.32 11.54
N ARG A 72 -1.37 5.66 12.39
CA ARG A 72 -0.77 6.99 12.42
C ARG A 72 0.03 7.29 11.17
N ASN A 73 0.81 6.31 10.68
CA ASN A 73 1.53 6.44 9.43
C ASN A 73 0.59 6.62 8.24
N GLY A 74 -0.58 5.96 8.23
CA GLY A 74 -1.61 6.16 7.20
C GLY A 74 -2.13 7.60 7.14
N GLN A 75 -2.39 8.23 8.30
CA GLN A 75 -2.78 9.65 8.34
C GLN A 75 -1.68 10.58 7.82
N ILE A 76 -0.42 10.30 8.16
CA ILE A 76 0.73 11.09 7.70
C ILE A 76 0.85 11.03 6.18
N TYR A 77 0.63 9.86 5.56
CA TYR A 77 0.64 9.73 4.10
C TYR A 77 -0.49 10.50 3.43
N ASN A 78 -1.70 10.46 3.98
CA ASN A 78 -2.83 11.23 3.45
C ASN A 78 -2.56 12.74 3.53
N MET A 79 -2.03 13.22 4.67
CA MET A 79 -1.64 14.63 4.83
C MET A 79 -0.52 15.04 3.86
N GLN A 80 0.48 14.18 3.64
CA GLN A 80 1.54 14.47 2.66
C GLN A 80 1.01 14.55 1.23
N HIS A 81 0.05 13.68 0.89
CA HIS A 81 -0.60 13.70 -0.42
C HIS A 81 -1.40 14.99 -0.60
N GLU A 82 -2.21 15.35 0.38
CA GLU A 82 -3.01 16.57 0.36
C GLU A 82 -2.14 17.84 0.25
N LEU A 83 -1.04 17.90 1.00
CA LEU A 83 -0.06 19.00 0.88
C LEU A 83 0.60 19.07 -0.50
N THR A 84 0.89 17.91 -1.11
CA THR A 84 1.50 17.87 -2.44
C THR A 84 0.52 18.32 -3.52
N THR A 85 -0.73 17.87 -3.44
CA THR A 85 -1.81 18.29 -4.33
C THR A 85 -2.08 19.78 -4.20
N LEU A 86 -2.23 20.28 -2.97
CA LEU A 86 -2.44 21.71 -2.69
C LEU A 86 -1.28 22.57 -3.22
N LYS A 87 -0.04 22.12 -3.06
CA LYS A 87 1.14 22.80 -3.63
C LYS A 87 1.11 22.81 -5.16
N GLY A 88 0.64 21.74 -5.79
CA GLY A 88 0.43 21.68 -7.24
C GLY A 88 -0.65 22.66 -7.70
N GLU A 89 -1.77 22.73 -6.98
CA GLU A 89 -2.87 23.65 -7.26
C GLU A 89 -2.46 25.11 -7.11
N ILE A 90 -1.75 25.47 -6.02
CA ILE A 90 -1.18 26.81 -5.82
C ILE A 90 -0.26 27.20 -6.98
N LYS A 91 0.62 26.29 -7.44
CA LYS A 91 1.50 26.57 -8.58
C LYS A 91 0.71 26.80 -9.87
N LYS A 92 -0.35 26.03 -10.10
CA LYS A 92 -1.22 26.20 -11.26
C LYS A 92 -1.94 27.56 -11.21
N GLU A 93 -2.43 27.94 -10.03
CA GLU A 93 -3.12 29.22 -9.84
C GLU A 93 -2.17 30.42 -10.02
N ILE A 94 -0.94 30.34 -9.50
CA ILE A 94 0.10 31.35 -9.76
C ILE A 94 0.38 31.46 -11.26
N SER A 95 0.57 30.34 -11.96
CA SER A 95 0.82 30.34 -13.40
C SER A 95 -0.34 30.94 -14.20
N ASN A 96 -1.60 30.66 -13.80
CA ASN A 96 -2.77 31.28 -14.42
C ASN A 96 -2.81 32.79 -14.15
N GLY A 97 -2.53 33.21 -12.92
CA GLY A 97 -2.45 34.63 -12.55
C GLY A 97 -1.35 35.38 -13.33
N GLU A 98 -0.19 34.75 -13.52
CA GLU A 98 0.89 35.30 -14.35
C GLU A 98 0.48 35.40 -15.82
N ALA A 99 -0.17 34.39 -16.38
CA ALA A 99 -0.65 34.42 -17.77
C ALA A 99 -1.64 35.57 -17.99
N ILE A 100 -2.63 35.73 -17.10
CA ILE A 100 -3.59 36.84 -17.17
C ILE A 100 -2.89 38.19 -17.06
N ARG A 101 -1.90 38.30 -16.16
CA ARG A 101 -1.13 39.53 -16.00
C ARG A 101 -0.36 39.89 -17.28
N VAL A 102 0.20 38.91 -17.98
CA VAL A 102 0.86 39.11 -19.28
C VAL A 102 -0.12 39.57 -20.35
N ASP A 103 -1.31 38.98 -20.41
CA ASP A 103 -2.34 39.39 -21.38
C ASP A 103 -2.86 40.80 -21.11
N LEU A 104 -3.05 41.18 -19.84
CA LEU A 104 -3.34 42.56 -19.46
C LEU A 104 -2.22 43.51 -19.89
N LEU A 105 -0.95 43.12 -19.72
CA LEU A 105 0.19 43.92 -20.15
C LEU A 105 0.22 44.11 -21.68
N LYS A 106 -0.08 43.05 -22.45
CA LYS A 106 -0.20 43.13 -23.91
C LYS A 106 -1.31 44.08 -24.32
N TYR A 107 -2.48 43.98 -23.70
CA TYR A 107 -3.60 44.87 -23.98
C TYR A 107 -3.26 46.33 -23.68
N ALA A 108 -2.70 46.60 -22.50
CA ALA A 108 -2.25 47.93 -22.11
C ALA A 108 -1.14 48.47 -23.04
N SER A 109 -0.23 47.60 -23.50
CA SER A 109 0.80 47.94 -24.49
C SER A 109 0.19 48.30 -25.84
N LEU A 110 -0.81 47.54 -26.33
CA LEU A 110 -1.52 47.83 -27.57
C LEU A 110 -2.27 49.16 -27.50
N ASP A 111 -2.92 49.47 -26.38
CA ASP A 111 -3.56 50.79 -26.16
C ASP A 111 -2.53 51.92 -26.14
N LYS A 112 -1.37 51.70 -25.52
CA LYS A 112 -0.27 52.66 -25.53
C LYS A 112 0.29 52.86 -26.95
N ILE A 113 0.43 51.79 -27.73
CA ILE A 113 0.86 51.88 -29.14
C ILE A 113 -0.19 52.62 -29.96
N ARG A 114 -1.48 52.29 -29.79
CA ARG A 114 -2.59 52.92 -30.49
C ARG A 114 -2.65 54.41 -30.21
N SER A 115 -2.59 54.82 -28.94
CA SER A 115 -2.62 56.24 -28.56
C SER A 115 -1.44 57.02 -29.13
N SER A 116 -0.23 56.45 -29.14
CA SER A 116 0.96 57.08 -29.74
C SER A 116 0.87 57.16 -31.27
N ALA A 117 0.34 56.11 -31.92
CA ALA A 117 0.11 56.10 -33.36
C ALA A 117 -0.91 57.18 -33.79
N THR A 118 -2.04 57.28 -33.09
CA THR A 118 -3.08 58.26 -33.42
C THR A 118 -2.70 59.69 -33.03
N GLY A 119 -2.09 59.89 -31.86
CA GLY A 119 -1.79 61.21 -31.33
C GLY A 119 -0.50 61.82 -31.87
N THR A 120 0.59 61.05 -31.86
CA THR A 120 1.93 61.55 -32.23
C THR A 120 2.19 61.38 -33.73
N LEU A 121 1.88 60.21 -34.27
CA LEU A 121 2.15 59.87 -35.68
C LEU A 121 0.98 60.21 -36.61
N LYS A 122 -0.14 60.70 -36.07
CA LYS A 122 -1.40 61.02 -36.81
C LYS A 122 -1.88 59.87 -37.70
N MET A 123 -1.59 58.63 -37.33
CA MET A 123 -2.08 57.45 -38.02
C MET A 123 -3.60 57.36 -37.82
N THR A 124 -4.34 57.24 -38.91
CA THR A 124 -5.79 57.05 -38.91
C THR A 124 -6.11 55.64 -39.38
N ALA A 125 -7.18 55.04 -38.84
CA ALA A 125 -7.62 53.74 -39.32
C ALA A 125 -8.06 53.87 -40.79
N PRO A 126 -7.60 52.98 -41.70
CA PRO A 126 -7.91 53.08 -43.11
C PRO A 126 -9.43 52.95 -43.33
N ASP A 127 -9.97 53.83 -44.18
CA ASP A 127 -11.36 53.78 -44.62
C ASP A 127 -11.50 52.78 -45.78
N LYS A 128 -12.72 52.29 -46.02
CA LYS A 128 -13.01 51.35 -47.14
C LYS A 128 -12.60 51.94 -48.49
N ASN A 129 -12.61 53.26 -48.60
CA ASN A 129 -12.20 54.01 -49.79
C ASN A 129 -10.66 54.11 -49.97
N SER A 130 -9.87 53.83 -48.94
CA SER A 130 -8.40 53.87 -48.96
C SER A 130 -7.75 52.48 -48.89
N THR A 131 -8.54 51.42 -49.07
CA THR A 131 -8.04 50.03 -48.97
C THR A 131 -7.78 49.48 -50.37
N ILE A 132 -6.53 49.12 -50.66
CA ILE A 132 -6.17 48.38 -51.87
C ILE A 132 -6.23 46.89 -51.54
N THR A 133 -7.22 46.19 -52.08
CA THR A 133 -7.30 44.74 -51.97
C THR A 133 -6.41 44.11 -53.05
N VAL A 134 -5.34 43.45 -52.63
CA VAL A 134 -4.46 42.69 -53.54
C VAL A 134 -4.89 41.23 -53.51
N ASP A 135 -5.19 40.66 -54.68
CA ASP A 135 -5.48 39.24 -54.81
C ASP A 135 -4.18 38.43 -54.70
N ILE A 136 -4.09 37.63 -53.65
CA ILE A 136 -2.96 36.75 -53.32
C ILE A 136 -3.16 35.31 -53.83
N SER A 137 -4.11 35.10 -54.75
CA SER A 137 -4.42 33.79 -55.35
C SER A 137 -3.23 33.12 -56.06
N LYS A 138 -2.20 33.88 -56.43
CA LYS A 138 -0.92 33.35 -56.92
C LYS A 138 0.08 33.22 -55.78
N ASN A 139 0.84 32.13 -55.79
CA ASN A 139 1.91 31.92 -54.82
C ASN A 139 3.08 32.88 -55.12
N TYR A 140 3.08 34.06 -54.48
CA TYR A 140 4.10 35.10 -54.63
C TYR A 140 5.37 34.82 -53.82
N PHE A 141 5.40 33.73 -53.04
CA PHE A 141 6.53 33.34 -52.21
C PHE A 141 6.86 31.84 -52.34
N PRO A 142 7.24 31.37 -53.56
CA PRO A 142 7.49 29.95 -53.82
C PRO A 142 8.71 29.36 -53.07
N ASN A 143 9.53 30.21 -52.45
CA ASN A 143 10.75 29.81 -51.73
C ASN A 143 10.60 29.81 -50.20
N ILE A 144 9.40 30.10 -49.67
CA ILE A 144 9.13 29.94 -48.24
C ILE A 144 8.58 28.53 -48.08
N THR A 145 9.49 27.56 -47.97
CA THR A 145 9.13 26.22 -47.53
C THR A 145 8.72 26.34 -46.07
N ASP A 146 7.42 26.32 -45.79
CA ASP A 146 6.94 26.00 -44.46
C ASP A 146 7.53 24.63 -44.12
N GLU A 147 8.45 24.57 -43.15
CA GLU A 147 8.93 23.32 -42.57
C GLU A 147 7.76 22.65 -41.83
N THR A 148 6.80 22.13 -42.57
CA THR A 148 5.67 21.40 -42.03
C THR A 148 6.17 20.04 -41.57
N ASN A 149 6.09 19.85 -40.25
CA ASN A 149 6.01 18.56 -39.56
C ASN A 149 7.24 17.66 -39.68
N THR A 150 8.27 17.96 -38.90
CA THR A 150 8.95 16.88 -38.19
C THR A 150 7.97 16.30 -37.17
N GLN A 151 7.30 15.20 -37.51
CA GLN A 151 6.74 14.30 -36.52
C GLN A 151 7.89 13.83 -35.62
N LYS A 152 8.08 14.51 -34.49
CA LYS A 152 8.89 13.99 -33.40
C LYS A 152 8.13 12.80 -32.84
N GLU A 153 8.48 11.60 -33.29
CA GLU A 153 8.16 10.38 -32.58
C GLU A 153 8.60 10.56 -31.12
N SER A 154 7.65 10.67 -30.22
CA SER A 154 7.93 10.58 -28.79
C SER A 154 8.46 9.18 -28.54
N LYS A 155 9.78 9.04 -28.37
CA LYS A 155 10.41 7.82 -27.85
C LYS A 155 9.92 7.59 -26.43
N ASN A 156 8.74 7.00 -26.32
CA ASN A 156 8.19 6.50 -25.07
C ASN A 156 9.06 5.33 -24.61
N ILE A 157 9.17 5.19 -23.29
CA ILE A 157 10.07 4.30 -22.55
C ILE A 157 10.05 2.85 -23.07
N PHE A 158 8.93 2.45 -23.68
CA PHE A 158 8.73 1.17 -24.34
C PHE A 158 9.68 0.90 -25.52
N SER A 159 10.00 1.92 -26.34
CA SER A 159 10.91 1.75 -27.47
C SER A 159 12.36 1.52 -27.02
N LYS A 160 12.76 2.11 -25.89
CA LYS A 160 14.09 1.89 -25.28
C LYS A 160 14.23 0.50 -24.64
N LEU A 161 13.13 -0.06 -24.13
CA LEU A 161 13.12 -1.41 -23.56
C LEU A 161 13.29 -2.48 -24.63
N MET A 162 12.67 -2.29 -25.80
CA MET A 162 12.75 -3.28 -26.88
C MET A 162 14.10 -3.27 -27.60
N ASP A 163 14.73 -2.10 -27.74
CA ASP A 163 16.10 -1.98 -28.27
C ASP A 163 17.16 -2.63 -27.37
N ALA A 164 16.93 -2.71 -26.04
CA ALA A 164 17.87 -3.31 -25.09
C ALA A 164 17.75 -4.85 -24.99
N LEU A 165 16.74 -5.43 -25.62
CA LEU A 165 16.43 -6.87 -25.60
C LEU A 165 16.78 -7.57 -26.92
N ASN A 166 17.27 -6.84 -27.91
CA ASN A 166 17.74 -7.34 -29.20
C ASN A 166 19.27 -7.36 -29.27
#